data_AF-A0A7D9IW09-F1
#
_entry.id   AF-A0A7D9IW09-F1
#
_cell.length_a   1.000
_cell.length_b   1.000
_cell.length_c   1.000
_cell.angle_alpha   90.00
_cell.angle_beta   90.00
_cell.angle_gamma   90.00
#
_symmetry.space_group_name_H-M   'P 1'
#
loop_
_entity.id
_entity.type
_entity.pdbx_description
1 polymer ?
#
loop_
_entity_poly.entity_id
_entity_poly.type
_entity_poly.pdbx_seq_one_letter_code
_entity_poly.pdbx_strand_id
1 'polypeptide(L)'
;MNTLSETDSVVSKFTDVIVNVSRNVVKIRNRQTPKKKRKRTIQKQRWFNTSCYLLKKELKKLGSLLSKYPNDPFLRHKFFATKKDYKRLTRRLKQNFQSELLNKIELMEENHPKEFWKL
;
A
#
# COMPACT_ATOMS: atom_id res chain seq x y z
N MET A 1 38.21 -22.69 -55.51
CA MET A 1 38.08 -21.32 -54.95
C MET A 1 36.61 -21.08 -54.58
N ASN A 2 36.14 -21.52 -53.41
CA ASN A 2 34.74 -21.32 -52.96
C ASN A 2 34.62 -20.78 -51.51
N THR A 3 35.72 -20.67 -50.77
CA THR A 3 35.72 -20.30 -49.35
C THR A 3 35.34 -18.84 -49.11
N LEU A 4 35.65 -17.94 -50.05
CA LEU A 4 35.32 -16.51 -49.95
C LEU A 4 33.82 -16.25 -50.04
N SER A 5 33.11 -17.00 -50.90
CA SER A 5 31.65 -16.88 -51.05
C SER A 5 30.92 -17.45 -49.84
N GLU A 6 31.45 -18.50 -49.22
CA GLU A 6 30.90 -19.07 -48.00
C GLU A 6 31.07 -18.14 -46.80
N THR A 7 32.23 -17.47 -46.67
CA THR A 7 32.45 -16.48 -45.61
C THR A 7 31.50 -15.29 -45.75
N ASP A 8 31.29 -14.79 -46.96
CA ASP A 8 30.37 -13.67 -47.20
C ASP A 8 28.91 -14.06 -46.91
N SER A 9 28.52 -15.29 -47.24
CA SER A 9 27.21 -15.84 -46.89
C SER A 9 27.01 -15.95 -45.38
N VAL A 10 28.03 -16.38 -44.63
CA VAL A 10 27.95 -16.46 -43.16
C VAL A 10 27.88 -15.07 -42.53
N VAL A 11 28.68 -14.12 -43.02
CA VAL A 11 28.65 -12.72 -42.57
C VAL A 11 27.28 -12.11 -42.83
N SER A 12 26.71 -12.30 -44.02
CA SER A 12 25.37 -11.80 -44.36
C SER A 12 24.29 -12.34 -43.41
N LYS A 13 24.30 -13.65 -43.14
CA LYS A 13 23.33 -14.27 -42.20
C LYS A 13 23.50 -13.72 -40.79
N PHE A 14 24.74 -13.50 -40.36
CA PHE A 14 25.02 -12.92 -39.05
C PHE A 14 24.52 -11.47 -38.95
N THR A 15 24.75 -10.67 -39.99
CA THR A 15 24.24 -9.30 -40.08
C THR A 15 22.71 -9.27 -40.04
N ASP A 16 22.04 -10.18 -40.76
CA ASP A 16 20.57 -10.27 -40.76
C ASP A 16 20.00 -10.59 -39.37
N VAL A 17 20.65 -11.50 -38.63
CA VAL A 17 20.28 -11.81 -37.24
C VAL A 17 20.42 -10.58 -36.35
N ILE A 18 21.54 -9.87 -36.44
CA ILE A 18 21.76 -8.64 -35.65
C ILE A 18 20.69 -7.60 -35.99
N VAL A 19 20.44 -7.33 -37.27
CA VAL A 19 19.46 -6.33 -37.72
C VAL A 19 18.05 -6.70 -37.25
N ASN A 20 17.68 -7.98 -37.30
CA ASN A 20 16.37 -8.44 -36.84
C ASN A 20 16.22 -8.29 -35.31
N VAL A 21 17.25 -8.65 -34.54
CA VAL A 21 17.25 -8.45 -33.08
C VAL A 21 17.15 -6.96 -32.75
N SER A 22 17.95 -6.10 -33.39
CA SER A 22 17.92 -4.65 -33.17
C SER A 22 16.54 -4.04 -33.44
N ARG A 23 15.88 -4.42 -34.54
CA ARG A 23 14.51 -3.96 -34.86
C ARG A 23 13.48 -4.35 -33.80
N ASN A 24 13.64 -5.52 -33.16
CA ASN A 24 12.74 -5.98 -32.10
C ASN A 24 13.00 -5.28 -30.77
N VAL A 25 14.27 -5.02 -30.42
CA VAL A 25 14.65 -4.31 -29.19
C VAL A 25 14.16 -2.85 -29.20
N VAL A 26 14.23 -2.16 -30.34
CA VAL A 26 13.75 -0.76 -30.46
C VAL A 26 12.23 -0.67 -30.24
N LYS A 27 11.46 -1.66 -30.70
CA LYS A 27 10.00 -1.71 -30.49
C LYS A 27 9.60 -1.92 -29.02
N ILE A 28 10.47 -2.52 -28.21
CA ILE A 28 10.24 -2.74 -26.77
C ILE A 28 10.34 -1.41 -25.99
N ARG A 29 11.27 -0.52 -26.36
CA ARG A 29 11.51 0.75 -25.66
C ARG A 29 10.36 1.75 -25.77
N ASN A 30 9.62 1.74 -26.88
CA ASN A 30 8.53 2.70 -27.15
C ASN A 30 7.16 2.24 -26.64
N ARG A 31 7.04 1.05 -26.05
CA ARG A 31 5.80 0.56 -25.40
C ARG A 31 5.74 0.92 -23.91
N GLN A 32 6.21 2.10 -23.54
CA GLN A 32 5.92 2.64 -22.21
C GLN A 32 4.46 3.08 -22.17
N THR A 33 3.54 2.12 -22.06
CA THR A 33 2.16 2.42 -21.68
C THR A 33 2.21 3.23 -20.39
N PRO A 34 1.50 4.37 -20.28
CA PRO A 34 1.48 5.14 -19.04
C PRO A 34 1.06 4.19 -17.92
N LYS A 35 1.96 3.98 -16.95
CA LYS A 35 1.68 3.11 -15.80
C LYS A 35 0.42 3.68 -15.14
N LYS A 36 -0.73 3.03 -15.34
CA LYS A 36 -1.97 3.37 -14.63
C LYS A 36 -1.60 3.38 -13.15
N LYS A 37 -1.65 4.55 -12.51
CA LYS A 37 -1.41 4.69 -11.08
C LYS A 37 -2.39 3.73 -10.40
N ARG A 38 -1.91 2.57 -9.95
CA ARG A 38 -2.73 1.63 -9.19
C ARG A 38 -3.26 2.44 -8.01
N LYS A 39 -4.59 2.66 -7.98
CA LYS A 39 -5.24 3.25 -6.81
C LYS A 39 -4.88 2.30 -5.66
N ARG A 40 -4.00 2.74 -4.77
CA ARG A 40 -3.71 1.98 -3.54
C ARG A 40 -5.04 1.91 -2.83
N THR A 41 -5.67 0.73 -2.81
CA THR A 41 -6.80 0.47 -1.95
C THR A 41 -6.27 0.72 -0.56
N ILE A 42 -6.63 1.87 0.03
CA ILE A 42 -6.26 2.17 1.41
C ILE A 42 -6.91 1.06 2.20
N GLN A 43 -6.11 0.08 2.63
CA GLN A 43 -6.59 -0.97 3.50
C GLN A 43 -7.11 -0.25 4.73
N LYS A 44 -8.44 -0.22 4.87
CA LYS A 44 -9.08 0.33 6.06
C LYS A 44 -8.47 -0.44 7.23
N GLN A 45 -7.84 0.28 8.15
CA GLN A 45 -7.24 -0.37 9.31
C GLN A 45 -8.33 -1.16 10.02
N ARG A 46 -8.16 -2.48 10.15
CA ARG A 46 -9.23 -3.40 10.59
C ARG A 46 -9.76 -3.06 11.99
N TRP A 47 -8.90 -2.50 12.84
CA TRP A 47 -9.26 -2.03 14.18
C TRP A 47 -10.03 -0.68 14.18
N PHE A 48 -10.05 0.07 13.07
CA PHE A 48 -10.66 1.40 13.01
C PHE A 48 -12.17 1.28 12.72
N ASN A 49 -12.98 1.56 13.73
CA ASN A 49 -14.44 1.44 13.66
C ASN A 49 -15.17 2.78 13.54
N THR A 50 -16.50 2.73 13.44
CA THR A 50 -17.38 3.90 13.34
C THR A 50 -17.19 4.87 14.50
N SER A 51 -16.98 4.38 15.72
CA SER A 51 -16.76 5.23 16.90
C SER A 51 -15.47 6.06 16.79
N CYS A 52 -14.38 5.47 16.28
CA CYS A 52 -13.17 6.24 15.96
C CYS A 52 -13.43 7.31 14.90
N TYR A 53 -14.22 6.98 13.88
CA TYR A 53 -14.58 7.95 12.84
C TYR A 53 -15.36 9.14 13.42
N LEU A 54 -16.37 8.87 14.24
CA LEU A 54 -17.21 9.90 14.85
C LEU A 54 -16.40 10.84 15.74
N LEU A 55 -15.58 10.30 16.65
CA LEU A 55 -14.71 11.11 17.50
C LEU A 55 -13.69 11.94 16.69
N LYS A 56 -13.13 11.37 15.62
CA LYS A 56 -12.23 12.10 14.71
C LYS A 56 -12.95 13.23 13.98
N LYS A 57 -14.19 13.02 13.56
CA LYS A 57 -15.04 14.04 12.93
C LYS A 57 -15.36 15.16 13.91
N GLU A 58 -15.72 14.82 15.15
CA GLU A 58 -15.99 15.80 16.21
C GLU A 58 -14.74 16.61 16.55
N LEU A 59 -13.57 15.97 16.66
CA LEU A 59 -12.30 16.68 16.86
C LEU A 59 -11.99 17.70 15.77
N LYS A 60 -12.25 17.35 14.50
CA LYS A 60 -12.09 18.30 13.39
C LYS A 60 -13.03 19.49 13.52
N LYS A 61 -14.30 19.24 13.86
CA LYS A 61 -15.31 20.29 14.09
C LYS A 61 -14.88 21.21 15.23
N LEU A 62 -14.53 20.65 16.38
CA LEU A 62 -14.09 21.41 17.56
C LEU A 62 -12.79 22.17 17.29
N GLY A 63 -11.84 21.59 16.56
CA GLY A 63 -10.61 22.28 16.17
C GLY A 63 -10.88 23.47 15.26
N SER A 64 -11.82 23.35 14.31
CA SER A 64 -12.25 24.48 13.48
C SER A 64 -12.95 25.57 14.31
N LEU A 65 -13.79 25.19 15.26
CA LEU A 65 -14.45 26.15 16.17
C LEU A 65 -13.44 26.84 17.08
N LEU A 66 -12.48 26.11 17.66
CA LEU A 66 -11.44 26.68 18.51
C LEU A 66 -10.53 27.65 17.75
N SER A 67 -10.28 27.39 16.45
CA SER A 67 -9.54 28.34 15.61
C SER A 67 -10.31 29.65 15.38
N LYS A 68 -11.65 29.62 15.40
CA LYS A 68 -12.50 30.81 15.25
C LYS A 68 -12.72 31.53 16.58
N TYR A 69 -12.81 30.78 17.67
CA TYR A 69 -13.09 31.25 19.01
C TYR A 69 -12.03 30.74 20.00
N PRO A 70 -10.78 31.25 19.93
CA PRO A 70 -9.64 30.69 20.66
C PRO A 70 -9.74 30.87 22.18
N ASN A 71 -10.46 31.89 22.64
CA ASN A 71 -10.60 32.23 24.05
C ASN A 71 -11.83 31.60 24.71
N ASP A 72 -12.61 30.79 23.98
CA ASP A 72 -13.76 30.08 24.55
C ASP A 72 -13.26 28.89 25.40
N PRO A 73 -13.40 28.95 26.74
CA PRO A 73 -12.91 27.90 27.63
C PRO A 73 -13.70 26.59 27.47
N PHE A 74 -14.97 26.65 27.10
CA PHE A 74 -15.81 25.48 26.89
C PHE A 74 -15.35 24.70 25.65
N LEU A 75 -15.13 25.39 24.53
CA LEU A 75 -14.61 24.76 23.31
C LEU A 75 -13.23 24.14 23.54
N ARG A 76 -12.36 24.82 24.29
CA ARG A 76 -11.04 24.32 24.64
C ARG A 76 -11.15 23.04 25.48
N HIS A 77 -11.92 23.07 26.56
CA HIS A 77 -12.11 21.92 27.44
C HIS A 77 -12.68 20.73 26.66
N LYS A 78 -13.75 20.97 25.89
CA LYS A 78 -14.40 19.93 25.09
C LYS A 78 -13.46 19.33 24.05
N PHE A 79 -12.68 20.15 23.34
CA PHE A 79 -11.69 19.65 22.37
C PHE A 79 -10.67 18.71 23.01
N PHE A 80 -10.09 19.10 24.16
CA PHE A 80 -9.10 18.27 24.85
C PHE A 80 -9.70 17.00 25.45
N ALA A 81 -10.92 17.06 25.98
CA ALA A 81 -11.65 15.89 26.45
C ALA A 81 -11.89 14.89 25.30
N THR A 82 -12.49 15.32 24.19
CA THR A 82 -12.71 14.48 23.01
C THR A 82 -11.39 13.94 22.45
N LYS A 83 -10.29 14.71 22.52
CA LYS A 83 -8.95 14.28 22.09
C LYS A 83 -8.42 13.15 22.96
N LYS A 84 -8.62 13.23 24.28
CA LYS A 84 -8.25 12.18 25.24
C LYS A 84 -9.05 10.91 24.97
N ASP A 85 -10.35 11.02 24.75
CA ASP A 85 -11.22 9.87 24.49
C ASP A 85 -10.87 9.18 23.18
N TYR A 86 -10.62 9.94 22.11
CA TYR A 86 -10.17 9.39 20.84
C TYR A 86 -8.85 8.62 20.99
N LYS A 87 -7.86 9.18 21.71
CA LYS A 87 -6.58 8.49 21.96
C LYS A 87 -6.78 7.21 22.77
N ARG A 88 -7.62 7.24 23.81
CA ARG A 88 -7.91 6.07 24.65
C ARG A 88 -8.58 4.97 23.85
N LEU A 89 -9.61 5.31 23.06
CA LEU A 89 -10.33 4.36 22.22
C LEU A 89 -9.40 3.72 21.18
N THR A 90 -8.63 4.54 20.46
CA THR A 90 -7.71 4.02 19.43
C THR A 90 -6.62 3.13 20.01
N ARG A 91 -6.10 3.44 21.20
CA ARG A 91 -5.17 2.54 21.91
C ARG A 91 -5.82 1.21 22.25
N ARG A 92 -7.02 1.22 22.85
CA ARG A 92 -7.75 0.00 23.22
C ARG A 92 -8.04 -0.88 22.01
N LEU A 93 -8.56 -0.31 20.91
CA LEU A 93 -8.89 -1.08 19.71
C LEU A 93 -7.67 -1.68 19.03
N LYS A 94 -6.53 -0.97 19.04
CA LYS A 94 -5.26 -1.53 18.56
C LYS A 94 -4.81 -2.71 19.41
N GLN A 95 -4.87 -2.58 20.74
CA GLN A 95 -4.50 -3.65 21.66
C GLN A 95 -5.41 -4.87 21.47
N ASN A 96 -6.73 -4.68 21.44
CA ASN A 96 -7.68 -5.76 21.21
C ASN A 96 -7.42 -6.46 19.88
N PHE A 97 -7.21 -5.70 18.80
CA PHE A 97 -6.91 -6.29 17.49
C PHE A 97 -5.60 -7.09 17.48
N GLN A 98 -4.57 -6.62 18.20
CA GLN A 98 -3.31 -7.36 18.35
C GLN A 98 -3.53 -8.66 19.14
N SER A 99 -4.26 -8.61 20.26
CA SER A 99 -4.61 -9.79 21.04
C SER A 99 -5.46 -10.79 20.25
N GLU A 100 -6.47 -10.32 19.52
CA GLU A 100 -7.28 -11.17 18.64
C GLU A 100 -6.45 -11.85 17.56
N LEU A 101 -5.50 -11.12 16.95
CA LEU A 101 -4.60 -11.68 15.96
C LEU A 101 -3.68 -12.74 16.57
N LEU A 102 -3.16 -12.49 17.77
CA LEU A 102 -2.27 -13.40 18.47
C LEU A 102 -3.01 -14.68 18.88
N ASN A 103 -4.19 -14.56 19.48
CA ASN A 103 -5.05 -15.70 19.80
C ASN A 103 -5.42 -16.52 18.55
N LYS A 104 -5.65 -15.85 17.41
CA LYS A 104 -5.91 -16.54 16.15
C LYS A 104 -4.70 -17.31 15.65
N ILE A 105 -3.50 -16.76 15.82
CA ILE A 105 -2.24 -17.42 15.46
C ILE A 105 -2.02 -18.66 16.34
N GLU A 106 -2.18 -18.54 17.66
CA GLU A 106 -2.08 -19.67 18.61
C GLU A 106 -3.08 -20.77 18.29
N LEU A 107 -4.35 -20.41 18.03
CA LEU A 107 -5.38 -21.38 17.64
C LEU A 107 -5.05 -22.08 16.31
N MET A 108 -4.43 -21.37 15.35
CA MET A 108 -4.02 -21.95 14.07
C MET A 108 -2.80 -22.86 14.21
N GLU A 109 -1.88 -22.56 15.13
CA GLU A 109 -0.76 -23.44 15.48
C GLU A 109 -1.26 -24.78 16.01
N GLU A 110 -2.24 -24.75 16.92
CA GLU A 110 -2.80 -25.95 17.55
C GLU A 110 -3.63 -26.79 16.58
N ASN A 111 -4.44 -26.16 15.71
CA ASN A 111 -5.39 -26.88 14.85
C ASN A 111 -4.85 -27.20 13.45
N HIS A 112 -3.98 -26.35 12.87
CA HIS A 112 -3.53 -26.45 11.48
C HIS A 112 -2.07 -26.02 11.29
N PRO A 113 -1.09 -26.78 11.83
CA PRO A 113 0.32 -26.41 11.79
C PRO A 113 0.89 -26.23 10.37
N LYS A 114 0.31 -26.89 9.34
CA LYS A 114 0.72 -26.72 7.94
C LYS A 114 0.30 -25.38 7.31
N GLU A 115 -0.77 -24.76 7.81
CA GLU A 115 -1.23 -23.44 7.34
C GLU A 115 -0.54 -22.31 8.09
N PHE A 116 -0.18 -22.55 9.36
CA PHE A 116 0.57 -21.61 10.19
C PHE A 116 1.89 -21.15 9.54
N TRP A 117 2.68 -22.08 8.97
CA TRP A 117 3.96 -21.74 8.32
C TRP A 117 3.84 -21.05 6.94
N LYS A 118 2.63 -20.89 6.42
CA LYS A 118 2.37 -20.21 5.12
C LYS A 118 1.98 -18.73 5.27
N LEU A 119 1.84 -18.25 6.50
CA LEU A 119 1.57 -16.85 6.87
C LEU A 119 2.83 -15.99 6.78
#